data_AF-A0A7V4JFA9-F1
#
_entry.id   AF-A0A7V4JFA9-F1
#
_cell.length_a   1.000
_cell.length_b   1.000
_cell.length_c   1.000
_cell.angle_alpha   90.00
_cell.angle_beta   90.00
_cell.angle_gamma   90.00
#
_symmetry.space_group_name_H-M   'P 1'
#
loop_
_entity.id
_entity.type
_entity.pdbx_description
1 polymer ?
#
loop_
_entity_poly.entity_id
_entity_poly.type
_entity_poly.pdbx_seq_one_letter_code
_entity_poly.pdbx_strand_id
1 'polypeptide(L)'
;MDTDTLVRSKRKKHRGWRIAVIVAGCLLVVAVALLGGSYWWFSSQVHTANKQVEEGTKQALETKPPTTLVTPPVPESEEAQNILILGNDTREPNVEGVGRSDVIMLLHVDRSLNFASVMSVPR
;
A
#
# COMPACT_ATOMS: atom_id res chain seq x y z
N MET A 1 -3.60 -47.05 65.10
CA MET A 1 -2.48 -46.10 65.30
C MET A 1 -1.24 -46.97 65.32
N ASP A 2 -0.37 -46.99 64.31
CA ASP A 2 0.08 -45.88 63.47
C ASP A 2 0.35 -46.28 62.01
N THR A 3 0.27 -45.25 61.18
CA THR A 3 0.18 -45.20 59.73
C THR A 3 1.48 -45.56 59.02
N ASP A 4 1.36 -46.52 58.11
CA ASP A 4 1.72 -46.45 56.70
C ASP A 4 2.70 -45.38 56.19
N THR A 5 3.58 -45.88 55.32
CA THR A 5 4.16 -45.20 54.15
C THR A 5 5.29 -44.18 54.39
N LEU A 6 6.53 -44.66 54.23
CA LEU A 6 7.60 -43.82 53.67
C LEU A 6 8.15 -44.47 52.41
N VAL A 7 7.39 -44.29 51.31
CA VAL A 7 7.90 -44.45 49.94
C VAL A 7 8.98 -43.39 49.75
N ARG A 8 10.24 -43.78 49.98
CA ARG A 8 11.38 -42.89 49.76
C ARG A 8 11.64 -42.76 48.25
N SER A 9 11.02 -41.73 47.70
CA SER A 9 11.16 -41.23 46.35
C SER A 9 12.62 -41.03 45.90
N LYS A 10 12.89 -41.59 44.71
CA LYS A 10 13.83 -41.21 43.65
C LYS A 10 15.30 -40.97 44.02
N ARG A 11 16.09 -42.04 43.92
CA ARG A 11 17.52 -41.98 43.60
C ARG A 11 17.77 -42.40 42.15
N LYS A 12 17.95 -41.41 41.26
CA LYS A 12 18.77 -41.45 40.03
C LYS A 12 18.76 -40.05 39.37
N LYS A 13 19.14 -39.01 40.12
CA LYS A 13 19.03 -37.60 39.69
C LYS A 13 20.34 -36.96 39.18
N HIS A 14 21.34 -37.74 38.76
CA HIS A 14 22.60 -37.15 38.25
C HIS A 14 22.83 -37.31 36.75
N ARG A 15 22.21 -38.29 36.07
CA ARG A 15 22.32 -38.43 34.60
C ARG A 15 21.23 -37.67 33.84
N GLY A 16 19.98 -37.72 34.30
CA GLY A 16 18.87 -37.02 33.64
C GLY A 16 18.97 -35.49 33.73
N TRP A 17 19.58 -34.96 34.78
CA TRP A 17 19.77 -33.51 34.92
C TRP A 17 20.81 -32.97 33.93
N ARG A 18 21.87 -33.72 33.63
CA ARG A 18 22.85 -33.35 32.60
C ARG A 18 22.21 -33.27 31.21
N ILE A 19 21.35 -34.24 30.87
CA ILE A 19 20.61 -34.24 29.61
C ILE A 19 19.63 -33.07 29.56
N ALA A 20 18.90 -32.81 30.65
CA ALA A 20 17.98 -31.67 30.74
C ALA A 20 18.70 -30.32 30.56
N VAL A 21 19.90 -30.15 31.13
CA VAL A 21 20.72 -28.95 30.96
C VAL A 21 21.21 -28.80 29.52
N ILE A 22 21.62 -29.90 28.87
CA ILE A 22 22.03 -29.87 27.46
C ILE A 22 20.85 -29.49 26.55
N VAL A 23 19.68 -30.10 26.76
CA VAL A 23 18.48 -29.81 25.97
C VAL A 23 18.01 -28.37 26.18
N ALA A 24 18.03 -27.88 27.42
CA ALA A 24 17.70 -26.49 27.72
C ALA A 24 18.70 -25.52 27.07
N GLY A 25 20.00 -25.85 27.08
CA GLY A 25 21.03 -25.06 26.40
C GLY A 25 20.81 -25.01 24.88
N CYS A 26 20.53 -26.14 24.24
CA CYS A 26 20.20 -26.19 22.82
C CYS A 26 18.95 -25.36 22.48
N LEU A 27 17.89 -25.46 23.28
CA LEU A 27 16.68 -24.65 23.10
C LEU A 27 16.97 -23.14 23.21
N LEU A 28 17.82 -22.74 24.15
CA LEU A 28 18.21 -21.34 24.32
C LEU A 28 19.01 -20.84 23.11
N VAL A 29 19.97 -21.63 22.62
CA VAL A 29 20.74 -21.28 21.41
C VAL A 29 19.83 -21.13 20.19
N VAL A 30 18.86 -22.04 20.01
CA VAL A 30 17.88 -21.95 18.93
C VAL A 30 17.01 -20.69 19.08
N ALA A 31 16.54 -20.38 20.30
CA ALA A 31 15.75 -19.18 20.55
C ALA A 31 16.54 -17.90 20.24
N VAL A 32 17.81 -17.83 20.64
CA VAL A 32 18.69 -16.69 20.34
C VAL A 32 18.99 -16.59 18.84
N ALA A 33 19.18 -17.71 18.15
CA ALA A 33 19.39 -17.72 16.71
C ALA A 33 18.14 -17.25 15.94
N LEU A 34 16.94 -17.63 16.38
CA LEU A 34 15.68 -17.19 15.78
C LEU A 34 15.43 -15.70 16.04
N LEU A 35 15.60 -15.24 17.28
CA LEU A 35 15.42 -13.83 17.64
C LEU A 35 16.49 -12.93 17.00
N GLY A 36 17.76 -13.33 17.09
CA GLY A 36 18.89 -12.61 16.52
C GLY A 36 18.88 -12.62 14.99
N GLY A 37 18.55 -13.76 14.38
CA GLY A 37 18.41 -13.88 12.93
C GLY A 37 17.25 -13.05 12.39
N SER A 38 16.09 -13.08 13.06
CA SER A 38 14.95 -12.25 12.69
C SER A 38 15.24 -10.76 12.86
N TYR A 39 15.93 -10.37 13.94
CA TYR A 39 16.33 -8.97 14.17
C TYR A 39 17.34 -8.49 13.13
N TRP A 40 18.35 -9.30 12.82
CA TRP A 40 19.36 -8.95 11.82
C TRP A 40 18.77 -8.83 10.41
N TRP A 41 17.92 -9.79 10.01
CA TRP A 41 17.20 -9.74 8.73
C TRP A 41 16.29 -8.51 8.62
N PHE A 42 15.53 -8.21 9.68
CA PHE A 42 14.67 -7.03 9.73
C PHE A 42 15.48 -5.72 9.68
N SER A 43 16.57 -5.64 10.44
CA SER A 43 17.45 -4.46 10.43
C SER A 43 18.10 -4.21 9.08
N SER A 44 18.48 -5.28 8.36
CA SER A 44 19.03 -5.18 6.99
C SER A 44 18.01 -4.60 6.01
N GLN A 45 16.74 -5.01 6.10
CA GLN A 45 15.68 -4.51 5.22
C GLN A 45 15.26 -3.07 5.55
N VAL A 46 15.23 -2.71 6.84
CA VAL A 46 14.86 -1.35 7.27
C VAL A 46 16.00 -0.35 7.00
N HIS A 47 17.26 -0.77 7.10
CA HIS A 47 18.40 0.08 6.75
C HIS A 47 18.47 0.38 5.24
N THR A 48 17.96 -0.51 4.38
CA THR A 48 17.80 -0.22 2.94
C THR A 48 16.62 0.70 2.63
N ALA A 49 15.55 0.66 3.44
CA ALA A 49 14.37 1.52 3.24
C ALA A 49 14.54 2.94 3.80
N ASN A 50 15.42 3.12 4.81
CA ASN A 50 15.70 4.41 5.46
C ASN A 50 17.03 5.03 5.02
N LYS A 51 17.63 4.62 3.89
CA LYS A 51 18.71 5.42 3.30
C LYS A 51 18.11 6.75 2.86
N GLN A 52 18.41 7.75 3.69
CA GLN A 52 18.04 9.14 3.53
C GLN A 52 18.18 9.56 2.08
N VAL A 53 17.10 10.18 1.60
CA VAL A 53 16.99 10.84 0.29
C VAL A 53 18.31 11.52 -0.05
N GLU A 54 18.89 11.12 -1.18
CA GLU A 54 20.12 11.65 -1.73
C GLU A 54 20.08 13.19 -1.71
N GLU A 55 21.21 13.84 -1.39
CA GLU A 55 21.30 15.31 -1.34
C GLU A 55 20.76 15.98 -2.64
N GLY A 56 20.85 15.28 -3.78
CA GLY A 56 20.26 15.70 -5.05
C GLY A 56 18.72 15.78 -5.05
N THR A 57 18.02 14.94 -4.28
CA THR A 57 16.55 15.00 -4.17
C THR A 57 16.11 16.16 -3.28
N LYS A 58 16.91 16.55 -2.27
CA LYS A 58 16.64 17.76 -1.47
C LYS A 58 16.77 19.02 -2.32
N GLN A 59 17.79 19.09 -3.20
CA GLN A 59 17.94 20.20 -4.17
C GLN A 59 16.81 20.25 -5.20
N ALA A 60 16.28 19.09 -5.61
CA ALA A 60 15.13 19.00 -6.51
C ALA A 60 13.81 19.48 -5.86
N LEU A 61 13.71 19.44 -4.52
CA LEU A 61 12.56 19.95 -3.76
C LEU A 61 12.69 21.44 -3.41
N GLU A 62 13.91 21.97 -3.22
CA GLU A 62 14.16 23.41 -3.07
C GLU A 62 14.04 24.16 -4.41
N THR A 63 14.34 23.50 -5.51
CA THR A 63 14.08 24.04 -6.85
C THR A 63 12.58 24.06 -7.06
N LYS A 64 11.96 25.24 -6.90
CA LYS A 64 10.56 25.46 -7.30
C LYS A 64 10.39 24.85 -8.69
N PRO A 65 9.50 23.85 -8.90
CA PRO A 65 9.29 23.30 -10.22
C PRO A 65 9.02 24.48 -11.15
N PRO A 66 9.64 24.54 -12.34
CA PRO A 66 9.36 25.62 -13.26
C PRO A 66 7.85 25.65 -13.40
N THR A 67 7.23 26.73 -12.90
CA THR A 67 5.81 27.02 -13.05
C THR A 67 5.60 27.45 -14.50
N THR A 68 5.95 26.57 -15.40
CA THR A 68 5.46 26.51 -16.74
C THR A 68 4.53 25.32 -16.73
N LEU A 69 3.28 25.61 -16.35
CA LEU A 69 2.15 25.15 -17.14
C LEU A 69 2.32 25.68 -18.58
N VAL A 70 3.44 25.37 -19.23
CA VAL A 70 3.46 25.24 -20.67
C VAL A 70 2.72 23.94 -20.81
N THR A 71 1.39 24.04 -20.92
CA THR A 71 0.64 23.07 -21.67
C THR A 71 1.51 22.85 -22.91
N PRO A 72 2.14 21.67 -23.10
CA PRO A 72 2.80 21.41 -24.36
C PRO A 72 1.78 21.79 -25.43
N PRO A 73 2.16 22.45 -26.54
CA PRO A 73 1.22 22.66 -27.62
C PRO A 73 0.67 21.27 -27.95
N VAL A 74 -0.51 20.96 -27.42
CA VAL A 74 -1.26 19.81 -27.83
C VAL A 74 -1.49 20.15 -29.28
N PRO A 75 -0.98 19.35 -30.24
CA PRO A 75 -1.31 19.61 -31.62
C PRO A 75 -2.83 19.69 -31.65
N GLU A 76 -3.36 20.89 -31.91
CA GLU A 76 -4.79 21.04 -32.10
C GLU A 76 -5.06 20.21 -33.34
N SER A 77 -5.56 18.99 -33.12
CA SER A 77 -5.99 18.15 -34.21
C SER A 77 -7.19 18.89 -34.79
N GLU A 78 -7.02 19.36 -36.01
CA GLU A 78 -8.09 20.02 -36.80
C GLU A 78 -9.32 19.10 -36.92
N GLU A 79 -9.15 17.80 -36.68
CA GLU A 79 -10.21 16.78 -36.67
C GLU A 79 -10.64 16.33 -35.25
N ALA A 80 -10.21 17.02 -34.19
CA ALA A 80 -10.66 16.78 -32.83
C ALA A 80 -11.91 17.58 -32.48
N GLN A 81 -12.86 16.91 -31.81
CA GLN A 81 -14.15 17.48 -31.42
C GLN A 81 -14.48 17.14 -29.97
N ASN A 82 -15.03 18.12 -29.26
CA ASN A 82 -15.56 17.95 -27.90
C ASN A 82 -17.09 18.04 -27.94
N ILE A 83 -17.76 16.98 -27.52
CA ILE A 83 -19.22 16.86 -27.50
C ILE A 83 -19.66 16.82 -26.03
N LEU A 84 -20.46 17.80 -25.63
CA LEU A 84 -21.08 17.85 -24.30
C LEU A 84 -22.43 17.11 -24.34
N ILE A 85 -22.58 16.11 -23.48
CA ILE A 85 -23.79 15.30 -23.32
C ILE A 85 -24.45 15.66 -21.99
N LEU A 86 -25.69 16.12 -22.06
CA LEU A 86 -26.52 16.46 -20.91
C LEU A 86 -27.76 15.56 -20.89
N GLY A 87 -27.91 14.76 -19.84
CA GLY A 87 -29.10 13.93 -19.63
C GLY A 87 -30.08 14.64 -18.71
N ASN A 88 -31.22 15.06 -19.26
CA ASN A 88 -32.29 15.71 -18.52
C ASN A 88 -33.31 14.67 -18.03
N ASP A 89 -33.39 14.42 -16.71
CA ASP A 89 -34.44 13.56 -16.12
C ASP A 89 -35.74 14.36 -15.97
N THR A 90 -36.46 14.57 -17.08
CA THR A 90 -37.81 15.15 -17.06
C THR A 90 -38.85 14.06 -17.33
N ARG A 91 -39.75 13.87 -16.36
CA ARG A 91 -40.86 12.91 -16.46
C ARG A 91 -42.11 13.52 -17.11
N GLU A 92 -42.15 14.84 -17.25
CA GLU A 92 -43.25 15.58 -17.87
C GLU A 92 -42.73 16.45 -19.03
N PRO A 93 -43.26 16.31 -20.26
CA PRO A 93 -42.66 16.89 -21.46
C PRO A 93 -42.90 18.41 -21.62
N ASN A 94 -43.59 19.07 -20.68
CA ASN A 94 -44.14 20.40 -20.90
C ASN A 94 -43.84 21.43 -19.79
N VAL A 95 -42.78 21.20 -19.01
CA VAL A 95 -42.30 22.20 -18.06
C VAL A 95 -41.09 22.89 -18.67
N GLU A 96 -41.31 24.07 -19.27
CA GLU A 96 -40.23 25.00 -19.60
C GLU A 96 -39.58 25.46 -18.29
N GLY A 97 -38.63 24.66 -17.81
CA GLY A 97 -37.91 24.87 -16.57
C GLY A 97 -36.54 24.24 -16.66
N VAL A 98 -35.58 24.81 -15.93
CA VAL A 98 -34.20 24.31 -15.80
C VAL A 98 -34.26 22.87 -15.29
N GLY A 99 -34.24 21.93 -16.21
CA GLY A 99 -34.27 20.51 -15.91
C GLY A 99 -33.02 20.10 -15.18
N ARG A 100 -33.19 19.28 -14.15
CA ARG A 100 -32.05 18.71 -13.42
C ARG A 100 -31.32 17.75 -14.36
N SER A 101 -30.10 18.14 -14.75
CA SER A 101 -29.23 17.23 -15.48
C SER A 101 -28.52 16.30 -14.49
N ASP A 102 -29.00 15.08 -14.35
CA ASP A 102 -28.35 14.06 -13.50
C ASP A 102 -27.19 13.36 -14.23
N VAL A 103 -27.00 13.65 -15.52
CA VAL A 103 -25.88 13.14 -16.33
C VAL A 103 -25.20 14.28 -17.06
N ILE A 104 -23.90 14.46 -16.79
CA ILE A 104 -23.02 15.35 -17.54
C ILE A 104 -21.82 14.50 -18.00
N MET A 105 -21.63 14.40 -19.31
CA MET A 105 -20.47 13.70 -19.90
C MET A 105 -19.83 14.56 -20.99
N LEU A 106 -18.50 14.54 -21.05
CA LEU A 106 -17.72 15.14 -22.12
C LEU A 106 -17.12 14.02 -22.96
N LEU A 107 -17.46 13.98 -24.24
CA LEU A 107 -16.89 13.06 -25.22
C LEU A 107 -15.86 13.84 -26.06
N HIS A 108 -14.62 13.39 -26.04
CA HIS A 108 -13.56 13.87 -26.91
C HIS A 108 -13.34 12.83 -28.01
N VAL A 109 -13.44 13.22 -29.28
CA VAL A 109 -13.16 12.35 -30.44
C VAL A 109 -12.11 13.04 -31.29
N ASP A 110 -11.04 12.32 -31.61
CA ASP A 110 -10.01 12.75 -32.53
C ASP A 110 -9.88 11.72 -33.65
N ARG A 111 -10.33 12.10 -34.86
CA ARG A 111 -10.29 11.22 -36.02
C ARG A 111 -8.88 11.04 -36.57
N SER A 112 -8.02 12.05 -36.43
CA SER A 112 -6.62 11.98 -36.87
C SER A 112 -5.83 10.96 -36.06
N LEU A 113 -6.11 10.86 -34.76
CA LEU A 113 -5.48 9.93 -33.83
C LEU A 113 -6.26 8.61 -33.68
N ASN A 114 -7.41 8.47 -34.35
CA ASN A 114 -8.37 7.36 -34.14
C ASN A 114 -8.64 7.12 -32.64
N PHE A 115 -8.78 8.21 -31.88
CA PHE A 115 -8.88 8.18 -30.43
C PHE A 115 -10.22 8.76 -29.98
N ALA A 116 -10.83 8.15 -28.97
CA ALA A 116 -12.01 8.69 -28.32
C ALA A 116 -11.90 8.50 -26.80
N SER A 117 -12.28 9.52 -26.05
CA SER A 117 -12.29 9.51 -24.58
C SER A 117 -13.60 10.06 -24.06
N VAL A 118 -14.15 9.43 -23.02
CA VAL A 118 -15.37 9.86 -22.35
C VAL A 118 -15.04 10.17 -20.90
N MET A 119 -15.40 11.38 -20.46
CA MET A 119 -15.28 11.81 -19.08
C MET A 119 -16.68 12.05 -18.50
N SER A 120 -17.03 11.32 -17.44
CA SER A 120 -18.22 11.61 -16.65
C SER A 120 -17.88 12.68 -15.61
N VAL A 121 -18.71 13.72 -15.53
CA VAL A 121 -18.64 14.73 -14.47
C VAL A 121 -19.75 14.41 -13.48
N PRO A 122 -19.42 13.76 -12.35
CA PRO A 122 -20.39 13.60 -11.28
C PRO A 122 -20.75 14.99 -10.73
N ARG A 123 -22.00 15.13 -10.31
CA ARG A 123 -22.50 16.29 -9.57
C ARG A 123 -21.75 16.52 -8.26
#